data_AF-A0A2V9N0Z5-F1
#
_entry.id   AF-A0A2V9N0Z5-F1
#
_cell.length_a   1.000
_cell.length_b   1.000
_cell.length_c   1.000
_cell.angle_alpha   90.00
_cell.angle_beta   90.00
_cell.angle_gamma   90.00
#
_symmetry.space_group_name_H-M   'P 1'
#
loop_
_entity.id
_entity.type
_entity.pdbx_description
1 polymer ?
#
loop_
_entity_poly.entity_id
_entity_poly.type
_entity_poly.pdbx_seq_one_letter_code
_entity_poly.pdbx_strand_id
1 'polypeptide(L)' 'MSDPTWQELYNAAILEFDLTRLSERVEAACHAIHKYRVQKRQSLSAAESSELDEALRVLFKVMQRAA' A
#
# COMPACT_ATOMS: atom_id res chain seq x y z
N MET A 1 -20.06 -6.33 2.39
CA MET A 1 -19.15 -5.24 1.99
C MET A 1 -17.92 -5.89 1.42
N SER A 2 -17.51 -5.51 0.21
CA SER A 2 -16.24 -6.02 -0.36
C SER A 2 -15.08 -5.46 0.46
N ASP A 3 -14.05 -6.27 0.71
CA ASP A 3 -12.82 -5.75 1.29
C ASP A 3 -12.25 -4.63 0.41
N PRO A 4 -11.72 -3.55 0.99
CA PRO A 4 -11.10 -2.47 0.22
C PRO A 4 -9.90 -3.01 -0.57
N THR A 5 -9.74 -2.48 -1.78
CA THR A 5 -8.61 -2.79 -2.66
C THR A 5 -7.31 -2.23 -2.10
N TRP A 6 -6.18 -2.78 -2.54
CA TRP A 6 -4.87 -2.25 -2.16
C TRP A 6 -4.68 -0.80 -2.61
N GLN A 7 -5.31 -0.38 -3.71
CA GLN A 7 -5.26 0.99 -4.24
C GLN A 7 -6.02 1.97 -3.33
N GLU A 8 -7.19 1.58 -2.82
CA GLU A 8 -7.95 2.40 -1.88
C GLU A 8 -7.20 2.59 -0.56
N LEU A 9 -6.58 1.52 -0.04
CA LEU A 9 -5.77 1.59 1.17
C LEU A 9 -4.49 2.40 0.96
N TYR A 10 -3.84 2.25 -0.19
CA TYR A 10 -2.68 3.06 -0.60
C TYR A 10 -3.02 4.55 -0.67
N ASN A 11 -4.12 4.91 -1.33
CA ASN A 11 -4.57 6.30 -1.42
C ASN A 11 -4.92 6.86 -0.04
N ALA A 12 -5.59 6.07 0.81
CA ALA A 12 -5.90 6.47 2.18
C ALA A 12 -4.63 6.74 3.00
N ALA A 13 -3.56 5.96 2.81
CA ALA A 13 -2.29 6.18 3.50
C ALA A 13 -1.55 7.44 3.02
N ILE A 14 -1.61 7.77 1.72
CA ILE A 14 -0.97 8.99 1.19
C ILE A 14 -1.69 10.26 1.61
N LEU A 15 -3.01 10.19 1.71
CA LEU A 15 -3.86 11.33 2.08
C LEU A 15 -4.02 11.49 3.59
N GLU A 16 -3.45 10.60 4.40
CA GLU A 16 -3.52 10.68 5.85
C GLU A 16 -2.54 11.73 6.37
N PHE A 17 -3.07 12.69 7.14
CA PHE A 17 -2.31 13.79 7.72
C PHE A 17 -2.06 13.58 9.22
N ASP A 18 -2.88 12.76 9.86
CA ASP A 18 -2.72 12.43 11.27
C ASP A 18 -1.61 11.38 11.43
N LEU A 19 -0.47 11.81 11.97
CA LEU A 19 0.71 10.96 12.17
C LEU A 19 0.43 9.74 13.06
N THR A 20 -0.55 9.84 13.97
CA THR A 20 -0.94 8.72 14.84
C THR A 20 -1.64 7.62 14.06
N ARG A 21 -2.44 8.00 13.05
CA ARG A 21 -3.20 7.08 12.19
C ARG A 21 -2.43 6.69 10.95
N LEU A 22 -1.45 7.50 10.55
CA LEU A 22 -0.62 7.26 9.37
C LEU A 22 0.09 5.91 9.44
N SER A 23 0.65 5.56 10.59
CA SER A 23 1.32 4.26 10.76
C SER A 23 0.37 3.09 10.50
N GLU A 24 -0.84 3.13 11.07
CA GLU A 24 -1.87 2.10 10.85
C GLU A 24 -2.31 2.03 9.38
N ARG A 25 -2.46 3.18 8.72
CA ARG A 25 -2.85 3.25 7.29
C ARG A 25 -1.76 2.70 6.38
N VAL A 26 -0.50 3.04 6.65
CA VAL A 26 0.66 2.53 5.91
C VAL A 26 0.76 1.01 6.07
N GLU A 27 0.59 0.49 7.29
CA GLU A 27 0.61 -0.95 7.55
C GLU A 27 -0.53 -1.67 6.80
N ALA A 28 -1.75 -1.14 6.86
CA ALA A 28 -2.90 -1.70 6.15
C ALA A 28 -2.67 -1.75 4.62
N ALA A 29 -2.11 -0.68 4.04
CA ALA A 29 -1.77 -0.63 2.62
C ALA A 29 -0.68 -1.64 2.25
N CYS A 30 0.39 -1.75 3.06
CA CYS A 30 1.45 -2.74 2.88
C CYS A 30 0.91 -4.18 2.92
N HIS A 31 0.05 -4.50 3.88
CA HIS A 31 -0.59 -5.81 3.98
C HIS A 31 -1.48 -6.12 2.77
N ALA A 32 -2.26 -5.14 2.30
CA ALA A 32 -3.11 -5.33 1.12
C ALA A 32 -2.30 -5.55 -0.16
N ILE A 33 -1.21 -4.80 -0.34
CA ILE A 33 -0.27 -4.99 -1.46
C ILE A 33 0.36 -6.39 -1.39
N HIS A 34 0.80 -6.83 -0.21
CA HIS A 34 1.37 -8.17 -0.03
C HIS A 34 0.34 -9.26 -0.36
N LYS A 35 -0.87 -9.16 0.17
CA LYS A 35 -1.99 -10.09 -0.12
C LYS A 35 -2.27 -10.14 -1.62
N TYR A 36 -2.34 -8.99 -2.28
CA TYR A 36 -2.55 -8.91 -3.73
C TYR A 36 -1.43 -9.60 -4.51
N ARG A 37 -0.16 -9.38 -4.14
CA ARG A 37 1.00 -10.08 -4.76
C ARG A 37 0.92 -11.58 -4.60
N VAL A 38 0.57 -12.08 -3.41
CA VAL A 38 0.46 -13.53 -3.17
C VAL A 38 -0.69 -14.12 -3.98
N GLN A 39 -1.85 -13.46 -4.01
CA GLN A 39 -3.03 -13.92 -4.75
C GLN A 39 -2.80 -13.94 -6.26
N LYS A 40 -2.10 -12.93 -6.81
CA LYS A 40 -1.84 -12.79 -8.25
C LYS A 40 -0.47 -13.30 -8.68
N ARG A 41 0.28 -14.04 -7.85
CA ARG A 41 1.69 -14.37 -8.07
C ARG A 41 2.02 -14.91 -9.48
N GLN A 42 1.14 -15.75 -10.05
CA GLN A 42 1.34 -16.34 -11.39
C GLN A 42 0.77 -15.51 -12.53
N SER A 43 -0.08 -14.53 -12.23
CA SER A 43 -0.80 -13.69 -13.21
C SER A 43 -0.33 -12.23 -13.21
N LEU A 44 0.67 -11.89 -12.40
CA LEU A 44 1.18 -10.55 -12.23
C LEU A 44 2.04 -10.18 -13.43
N SER A 45 1.63 -9.15 -14.17
CA SER A 45 2.47 -8.59 -15.22
C SER A 45 3.70 -7.88 -14.63
N ALA A 46 4.75 -7.71 -15.45
CA ALA A 46 5.91 -6.93 -15.05
C ALA A 46 5.55 -5.48 -14.69
N ALA A 47 4.58 -4.89 -15.40
CA ALA A 47 4.07 -3.55 -15.12
C ALA A 47 3.36 -3.48 -13.77
N GLU A 48 2.44 -4.41 -13.48
CA GLU A 48 1.77 -4.47 -12.17
C GLU A 48 2.78 -4.73 -11.05
N SER A 49 3.79 -5.58 -11.25
CA SER A 49 4.81 -5.80 -10.22
C SER A 49 5.60 -4.51 -9.95
N SER A 50 5.97 -3.78 -10.99
CA SER A 50 6.66 -2.49 -10.85
C SER A 50 5.78 -1.45 -10.14
N GLU A 51 4.47 -1.43 -10.41
CA GLU A 51 3.54 -0.52 -9.74
C GLU A 51 3.47 -0.81 -8.24
N LEU A 52 3.39 -2.08 -7.84
CA LEU A 52 3.34 -2.49 -6.45
C LEU A 52 4.66 -2.16 -5.72
N ASP A 53 5.80 -2.35 -6.38
CA ASP A 53 7.12 -2.00 -5.81
C ASP A 53 7.26 -0.48 -5.61
N GLU A 54 6.79 0.34 -6.56
CA GLU A 54 6.81 1.79 -6.41
C GLU A 54 5.82 2.26 -5.33
N ALA A 55 4.63 1.65 -5.24
CA ALA A 55 3.66 1.94 -4.18
C ALA A 55 4.27 1.68 -2.79
N LEU A 56 4.95 0.55 -2.59
CA LEU A 56 5.67 0.25 -1.34
C LEU A 56 6.78 1.27 -1.04
N ARG A 57 7.51 1.69 -2.07
CA ARG A 57 8.55 2.72 -1.92
C ARG A 57 7.98 4.06 -1.49
N VAL A 58 6.84 4.47 -2.04
CA VAL A 58 6.14 5.71 -1.65
C VAL A 58 5.66 5.62 -0.21
N LEU A 59 5.00 4.52 0.17
CA LEU A 59 4.53 4.30 1.54
C LEU A 59 5.66 4.39 2.56
N PHE A 60 6.83 3.84 2.25
CA PHE A 60 8.01 3.95 3.11
C PHE A 60 8.48 5.40 3.28
N LYS A 61 8.53 6.19 2.18
CA LYS A 61 8.88 7.62 2.25
C LYS A 61 7.87 8.44 3.03
N VAL A 62 6.57 8.10 2.92
CA VAL A 62 5.50 8.76 3.68
C VAL A 62 5.69 8.52 5.17
N MET A 63 5.97 7.28 5.58
CA MET A 63 6.26 6.95 6.97
C MET A 63 7.50 7.66 7.51
N GLN A 64 8.55 7.82 6.69
CA GLN A 64 9.75 8.57 7.08
C GLN A 64 9.51 10.06 7.36
N ARG A 65 8.45 10.67 6.81
CA ARG A 65 8.08 12.06 7.14
C ARG A 65 7.43 12.20 8.51
N ALA A 66 6.98 11.10 9.09
CA ALA A 66 6.25 11.05 10.34
C ALA A 66 7.10 10.68 11.56
N ALA A 67 8.35 10.23 11.33
CA ALA A 67 9.35 9.90 12.34
C ALA A 67 10.26 11.10 12.62
#